data_AF-A0A847XC83-F1
#
_entry.id   AF-A0A847XC83-F1
#
_cell.length_a   1.000
_cell.length_b   1.000
_cell.length_c   1.000
_cell.angle_alpha   90.00
_cell.angle_beta   90.00
_cell.angle_gamma   90.00
#
_symmetry.space_group_name_H-M   'P 1'
#
loop_
_entity.id
_entity.type
_entity.pdbx_description
1 polymer ?
#
loop_
_entity_poly.entity_id
_entity_poly.type
_entity_poly.pdbx_seq_one_letter_code
_entity_poly.pdbx_strand_id
1 'polypeptide(L)'
;MNKTTKELVLQSIIAAVYVAITFVFQSMSFMPQQFRVSEFMLILVLIHPKNALGIILGTLLANVFSSVGAVDIVVGTFATYLSLKLMVRVQLKWLKYLMPSIINGIIIGIMLYAVLD
;
A
#
# COMPACT_ATOMS: atom_id res chain seq x y z
N MET A 1 -27.26 -12.31 7.70
CA MET A 1 -25.93 -11.68 7.82
C MET A 1 -26.06 -10.22 7.39
N ASN A 2 -25.75 -9.27 8.28
CA ASN A 2 -25.89 -7.84 7.96
C ASN A 2 -24.87 -7.45 6.88
N LYS A 3 -25.25 -6.65 5.87
CA LYS A 3 -24.36 -6.33 4.73
C LYS A 3 -23.04 -5.70 5.22
N THR A 4 -23.09 -4.95 6.31
CA THR A 4 -21.96 -4.30 6.98
C THR A 4 -20.94 -5.29 7.55
N THR A 5 -21.38 -6.40 8.15
CA THR A 5 -20.46 -7.39 8.75
C THR A 5 -19.66 -8.11 7.67
N LYS A 6 -20.31 -8.43 6.53
CA LYS A 6 -19.66 -9.08 5.39
C LYS A 6 -18.59 -8.17 4.76
N GLU A 7 -18.88 -6.87 4.62
CA GLU A 7 -17.90 -5.90 4.11
C GLU A 7 -16.70 -5.78 5.04
N LEU A 8 -16.92 -5.74 6.36
CA LEU A 8 -15.86 -5.61 7.36
C LEU A 8 -14.91 -6.82 7.32
N VAL A 9 -15.46 -8.03 7.28
CA VAL A 9 -14.68 -9.27 7.13
C VAL A 9 -13.87 -9.27 5.83
N LEU A 10 -14.45 -8.81 4.72
CA LEU A 10 -13.73 -8.72 3.45
C LEU A 10 -12.54 -7.76 3.52
N GLN A 11 -12.73 -6.56 4.11
CA GLN A 11 -11.62 -5.60 4.29
C GLN A 11 -10.52 -6.18 5.19
N SER A 12 -10.88 -6.87 6.27
CA SER A 12 -9.91 -7.52 7.16
C SER A 12 -9.11 -8.62 6.46
N ILE A 13 -9.75 -9.43 5.61
CA ILE A 13 -9.06 -10.46 4.82
C ILE A 13 -8.08 -9.80 3.83
N ILE A 14 -8.51 -8.73 3.13
CA ILE A 14 -7.64 -7.99 2.20
C ILE A 14 -6.42 -7.43 2.95
N ALA A 15 -6.63 -6.82 4.12
CA ALA A 15 -5.54 -6.31 4.94
C ALA A 15 -4.58 -7.42 5.40
N ALA A 16 -5.11 -8.56 5.85
CA ALA A 16 -4.32 -9.69 6.30
C ALA A 16 -3.47 -10.30 5.17
N VAL A 17 -4.06 -10.46 3.97
CA VAL A 17 -3.33 -10.95 2.79
C VAL A 17 -2.25 -9.95 2.37
N TYR A 18 -2.55 -8.65 2.42
CA TYR A 18 -1.56 -7.61 2.12
C TYR A 18 -0.34 -7.70 3.04
N VAL A 19 -0.59 -7.81 4.35
CA VAL A 19 0.46 -7.96 5.36
C VAL A 19 1.24 -9.25 5.14
N ALA A 20 0.55 -10.38 4.95
CA ALA A 20 1.18 -11.68 4.73
C ALA A 20 2.12 -11.67 3.51
N ILE A 21 1.69 -11.12 2.37
CA ILE A 21 2.53 -10.97 1.17
C ILE A 21 3.73 -10.07 1.49
N THR A 22 3.52 -8.94 2.17
CA THR A 22 4.60 -8.01 2.51
C THR A 22 5.66 -8.68 3.39
N PHE A 23 5.25 -9.53 4.33
CA PHE A 23 6.15 -10.27 5.22
C PHE A 23 6.87 -11.44 4.52
N VAL A 24 6.19 -12.18 3.66
CA VAL A 24 6.81 -13.25 2.87
C VAL A 24 7.90 -12.68 1.96
N PHE A 25 7.64 -11.51 1.37
CA PHE A 25 8.60 -10.78 0.55
C PHE A 25 9.34 -9.67 1.32
N GLN A 26 9.54 -9.82 2.64
CA GLN A 26 10.20 -8.81 3.46
C GLN A 26 11.61 -8.47 2.95
N SER A 27 12.35 -9.48 2.48
CA SER A 27 13.71 -9.34 1.95
C SER A 27 13.78 -8.49 0.69
N MET A 28 12.67 -8.35 -0.04
CA MET A 28 12.56 -7.46 -1.21
C MET A 28 11.86 -6.14 -0.88
N SER A 29 10.98 -6.14 0.12
CA SER A 29 10.14 -4.98 0.47
C SER A 29 10.89 -3.89 1.24
N PHE A 30 11.95 -4.25 1.98
CA PHE A 30 12.73 -3.31 2.81
C PHE A 30 14.16 -3.02 2.29
N MET A 31 14.47 -3.49 1.08
CA MET A 31 15.73 -3.20 0.40
C MET A 31 15.75 -1.74 -0.14
N PRO A 32 16.93 -1.20 -0.53
CA PRO A 32 17.06 0.15 -1.08
C PRO A 32 16.13 0.40 -2.27
N GLN A 33 15.85 -0.65 -3.04
CA GLN A 33 14.76 -0.69 -4.01
C GLN A 33 13.53 -1.27 -3.28
N GLN A 34 12.72 -0.44 -2.62
CA GLN A 34 11.53 -0.87 -1.85
C GLN A 34 10.43 -1.43 -2.75
N PHE A 35 10.64 -2.62 -3.31
CA PHE A 35 9.71 -3.25 -4.24
C PHE A 35 8.63 -4.00 -3.46
N ARG A 36 7.49 -3.34 -3.21
CA ARG A 36 6.34 -3.97 -2.54
C ARG A 36 5.48 -4.74 -3.53
N VAL A 37 5.64 -6.05 -3.57
CA VAL A 37 4.77 -6.98 -4.32
C VAL A 37 3.30 -6.87 -3.85
N SER A 38 3.09 -6.47 -2.60
CA SER A 38 1.76 -6.21 -2.05
C SER A 38 0.98 -5.11 -2.78
N GLU A 39 1.65 -4.22 -3.53
CA GLU A 39 0.99 -3.20 -4.36
C GLU A 39 0.17 -3.79 -5.52
N PHE A 40 0.43 -5.04 -5.95
CA PHE A 40 -0.43 -5.71 -6.94
C PHE A 40 -1.88 -5.86 -6.43
N MET A 41 -2.10 -5.86 -5.12
CA MET A 41 -3.46 -5.90 -4.54
C MET A 41 -4.25 -4.62 -4.82
N LEU A 42 -3.62 -3.51 -5.18
CA LEU A 42 -4.31 -2.25 -5.51
C LEU A 42 -5.28 -2.39 -6.71
N ILE A 43 -5.10 -3.41 -7.53
CA ILE A 43 -6.04 -3.79 -8.60
C ILE A 43 -7.44 -4.08 -8.03
N LEU A 44 -7.54 -4.65 -6.81
CA LEU A 44 -8.82 -4.90 -6.14
C LEU A 44 -9.60 -3.61 -5.85
N VAL A 45 -8.92 -2.47 -5.72
CA VAL A 45 -9.55 -1.16 -5.51
C VAL A 45 -10.14 -0.61 -6.79
N LEU A 46 -9.54 -0.92 -7.94
CA LEU A 46 -10.09 -0.53 -9.24
C LEU A 46 -11.40 -1.23 -9.56
N ILE A 47 -11.57 -2.47 -9.07
CA ILE A 47 -12.81 -3.24 -9.22
C ILE A 47 -13.86 -2.75 -8.22
N HIS A 48 -13.47 -2.56 -6.95
CA HIS A 48 -14.34 -2.04 -5.91
C HIS A 48 -13.61 -0.99 -5.06
N PRO A 49 -13.97 0.31 -5.17
CA PRO A 49 -13.25 1.38 -4.48
C PRO A 49 -13.34 1.28 -2.95
N LYS A 50 -14.34 0.56 -2.41
CA LYS A 50 -14.45 0.25 -0.98
C LYS A 50 -13.26 -0.54 -0.42
N ASN A 51 -12.56 -1.30 -1.27
CA ASN A 51 -11.40 -2.11 -0.89
C ASN A 51 -10.16 -1.27 -0.56
N ALA A 52 -10.18 0.04 -0.84
CA ALA A 52 -9.10 0.94 -0.46
C ALA A 52 -8.85 0.92 1.05
N LEU A 53 -9.90 0.77 1.87
CA LEU A 53 -9.78 0.75 3.33
C LEU A 53 -8.95 -0.43 3.82
N GLY A 54 -9.20 -1.64 3.32
CA GLY A 54 -8.43 -2.84 3.67
C GLY A 54 -6.96 -2.72 3.26
N ILE A 55 -6.68 -2.11 2.11
CA ILE A 55 -5.29 -1.91 1.67
C ILE A 55 -4.58 -0.83 2.50
N ILE A 56 -5.23 0.30 2.81
CA ILE A 56 -4.65 1.34 3.68
C ILE A 56 -4.37 0.79 5.08
N LEU A 57 -5.26 -0.04 5.63
CA LEU A 57 -5.03 -0.68 6.92
C LEU A 57 -3.91 -1.72 6.84
N GLY A 58 -3.87 -2.50 5.76
CA GLY A 58 -2.79 -3.45 5.51
C GLY A 58 -1.42 -2.79 5.35
N THR A 59 -1.34 -1.65 4.65
CA THR A 59 -0.09 -0.89 4.48
C THR A 59 0.37 -0.28 5.79
N LEU A 60 -0.55 0.29 6.57
CA LEU A 60 -0.25 0.81 7.91
C LEU A 60 0.30 -0.30 8.80
N LEU A 61 -0.39 -1.44 8.87
CA LEU A 61 0.05 -2.59 9.68
C LEU A 61 1.40 -3.14 9.21
N ALA A 62 1.61 -3.30 7.90
CA ALA A 62 2.89 -3.77 7.37
C ALA A 62 4.04 -2.80 7.69
N ASN A 63 3.79 -1.49 7.63
CA ASN A 63 4.79 -0.47 7.94
C ASN A 63 5.12 -0.37 9.43
N VAL A 64 4.23 -0.78 10.34
CA VAL A 64 4.54 -0.90 11.79
C VAL A 64 5.73 -1.85 12.01
N PHE A 65 5.88 -2.85 11.15
CA PHE A 65 6.98 -3.82 11.21
C PHE A 65 8.16 -3.47 10.29
N SER A 66 8.16 -2.27 9.67
CA SER A 66 9.28 -1.79 8.85
C SER A 66 10.49 -1.39 9.70
N SER A 67 11.69 -1.65 9.19
CA SER A 67 12.98 -1.33 9.83
C SER A 67 13.26 0.18 9.97
N VAL A 68 12.58 1.03 9.20
CA VAL A 68 12.78 2.51 9.21
C VAL A 68 11.92 3.21 10.29
N GLY A 69 11.00 2.49 10.95
CA GLY A 69 10.26 2.98 12.11
C GLY A 69 9.06 3.89 11.80
N ALA A 70 8.66 4.72 12.79
CA ALA A 70 7.39 5.48 12.80
C ALA A 70 7.22 6.49 11.66
N VAL A 71 8.33 6.99 11.09
CA VAL A 71 8.32 7.90 9.93
C VAL A 71 7.74 7.19 8.71
N ASP A 72 8.07 5.91 8.53
CA ASP A 72 7.60 5.06 7.43
C ASP A 72 6.10 4.76 7.53
N ILE A 73 5.55 4.74 8.74
CA ILE A 73 4.13 4.58 9.00
C ILE A 73 3.38 5.83 8.53
N VAL A 74 3.80 7.02 8.96
CA VAL A 74 3.09 8.27 8.63
C VAL A 74 3.26 8.62 7.15
N VAL A 75 4.49 8.63 6.65
CA VAL A 75 4.81 9.00 5.27
C VAL A 75 4.33 7.92 4.30
N GLY A 76 4.52 6.64 4.62
CA GLY A 76 4.08 5.54 3.76
C GLY A 76 2.56 5.39 3.68
N THR A 77 1.84 5.61 4.79
CA THR A 77 0.36 5.58 4.76
C THR A 77 -0.18 6.79 3.97
N PHE A 78 0.44 7.97 4.11
CA PHE A 78 0.07 9.15 3.34
C PHE A 78 0.35 8.98 1.85
N ALA A 79 1.50 8.41 1.48
CA ALA A 79 1.86 8.08 0.10
C ALA A 79 0.89 7.07 -0.52
N THR A 80 0.50 6.05 0.24
CA THR A 80 -0.50 5.06 -0.20
C THR A 80 -1.88 5.71 -0.42
N TYR A 81 -2.31 6.57 0.51
CA TYR A 81 -3.59 7.29 0.38
C TYR A 81 -3.59 8.19 -0.85
N LEU A 82 -2.49 8.92 -1.09
CA LEU A 82 -2.35 9.79 -2.26
C LEU A 82 -2.32 8.96 -3.55
N SER A 83 -1.61 7.83 -3.54
CA SER A 83 -1.57 6.86 -4.65
C SER A 83 -2.94 6.33 -5.01
N LEU A 84 -3.72 5.90 -4.01
CA LEU A 84 -5.09 5.42 -4.18
C LEU A 84 -6.00 6.50 -4.75
N LYS A 85 -5.93 7.72 -4.21
CA LYS A 85 -6.73 8.86 -4.68
C LYS A 85 -6.42 9.22 -6.14
N LEU A 86 -5.14 9.21 -6.49
CA LEU A 86 -4.68 9.43 -7.86
C LEU A 86 -5.14 8.27 -8.77
N MET A 87 -4.97 7.02 -8.35
CA MET A 87 -5.31 5.80 -9.11
C MET A 87 -6.80 5.73 -9.48
N VAL A 88 -7.68 6.25 -8.60
CA VAL A 88 -9.11 6.40 -8.89
C VAL A 88 -9.40 7.52 -9.90
N ARG A 89 -8.59 8.59 -9.94
CA ARG A 89 -8.79 9.75 -10.84
C ARG A 89 -8.22 9.58 -12.23
N VAL A 90 -7.09 8.88 -12.38
CA VAL A 90 -6.49 8.65 -13.71
C VAL A 90 -7.42 7.75 -14.52
N GLN A 91 -7.59 8.01 -15.82
CA GLN A 91 -8.49 7.20 -16.67
C GLN A 91 -7.75 6.17 -17.54
N LEU A 92 -6.44 6.36 -17.74
CA LEU A 92 -5.59 5.46 -18.51
C LEU A 92 -5.29 4.17 -17.72
N LYS A 93 -5.77 3.02 -18.23
CA LYS A 93 -5.68 1.71 -17.56
C LYS A 93 -4.24 1.32 -17.18
N TRP A 94 -3.28 1.53 -18.08
CA TRP A 94 -1.87 1.17 -17.87
C TRP A 94 -1.20 2.07 -16.83
N LEU A 95 -1.52 3.37 -16.85
CA LEU A 95 -0.95 4.35 -15.92
C LEU A 95 -1.47 4.12 -14.49
N LYS A 96 -2.73 3.68 -14.33
CA LYS A 96 -3.31 3.31 -13.03
C LYS A 96 -2.48 2.27 -12.28
N TYR A 97 -1.99 1.25 -12.98
CA TYR A 97 -1.24 0.16 -12.35
C TYR A 97 0.17 0.60 -11.93
N LEU A 98 0.75 1.56 -12.64
CA LEU A 98 2.10 2.07 -12.35
C LEU A 98 2.13 3.19 -11.31
N MET A 99 1.03 3.91 -11.14
CA MET A 99 0.98 5.06 -10.23
C MET A 99 1.35 4.77 -8.78
N PRO A 100 0.91 3.67 -8.15
CA PRO A 100 1.33 3.36 -6.79
C PRO A 100 2.84 3.20 -6.68
N SER A 101 3.45 2.44 -7.58
CA SER A 101 4.89 2.24 -7.58
C SER A 101 5.67 3.50 -7.96
N ILE A 102 5.12 4.38 -8.82
CA ILE A 102 5.74 5.67 -9.14
C ILE A 102 5.69 6.59 -7.91
N ILE A 103 4.54 6.73 -7.27
CA ILE A 103 4.36 7.65 -6.14
C ILE A 103 5.11 7.14 -4.92
N ASN A 104 5.00 5.86 -4.60
CA ASN A 104 5.76 5.27 -3.50
C ASN A 104 7.26 5.26 -3.81
N GLY A 105 7.68 5.00 -5.05
CA GLY A 105 9.08 5.09 -5.46
C GLY A 105 9.66 6.50 -5.32
N ILE A 106 8.91 7.54 -5.70
CA ILE A 106 9.34 8.94 -5.55
C ILE A 106 9.33 9.35 -4.08
N ILE A 107 8.21 9.18 -3.38
CA ILE A 107 8.04 9.68 -2.00
C ILE A 107 8.94 8.93 -1.04
N ILE A 108 9.00 7.59 -1.15
CA ILE A 108 9.80 6.78 -0.23
C ILE A 108 11.28 6.80 -0.62
N GLY A 109 11.59 6.90 -1.92
CA GLY A 109 12.97 7.12 -2.38
C GLY A 109 13.56 8.44 -1.86
N ILE A 110 12.78 9.53 -1.87
CA ILE A 110 13.18 10.81 -1.28
C ILE A 110 13.35 10.69 0.24
N MET A 111 12.46 9.96 0.92
CA MET A 111 12.56 9.76 2.38
C MET A 111 13.81 8.96 2.75
N LEU A 112 14.10 7.85 2.05
CA LEU A 112 15.32 7.07 2.24
C LEU A 112 16.57 7.93 2.02
N TYR A 113 16.58 8.73 0.95
CA TYR A 113 17.68 9.66 0.68
C TYR A 113 17.89 10.65 1.82
N ALA A 114 16.81 11.22 2.37
CA ALA A 114 16.87 12.17 3.47
C ALA A 114 17.19 11.57 4.86
N VAL A 115 17.13 10.24 5.01
CA VAL A 115 17.38 9.53 6.28
C VAL A 115 18.75 8.84 6.30
N LEU A 116 19.31 8.50 5.13
CA LEU A 116 20.63 7.87 4.99
C LEU A 116 21.80 8.85 4.75
N ASP A 117 21.53 10.13 4.51
CA ASP A 117 22.50 11.25 4.60
C ASP A 117 22.40 11.95 5.98
#